data_AF-Q8I4L3-F1
#
_entry.id   AF-Q8I4L3-F1
#
_cell.length_a   1.000
_cell.length_b   1.000
_cell.length_c   1.000
_cell.angle_alpha   90.00
_cell.angle_beta   90.00
_cell.angle_gamma   90.00
#
_symmetry.space_group_name_H-M   'P 1'
#
loop_
_entity.id
_entity.type
_entity.pdbx_description
1 polymer ?
#
loop_
_entity_poly.entity_id
_entity_poly.type
_entity_poly.pdbx_seq_one_letter_code
_entity_poly.pdbx_strand_id
1 'polypeptide(L)'
;MDPALLAFFKPAEMASPQRRESWMDTEHRVILNVGGIRHETYSHVLKKIPATRLSRLTPNLANYDPVLNEYFFDRHPGVFSMILNYYRTGKLHYPTNVCGPLFEEELEFWGLDANQVEPCCWMTYTQHRDTQDTLAVIESLDLDGDPPTQEEIAKKFGWEDDYYTGNMSQWQRLKPRVWALFDEPWSSKYARVISSLSVAFILASTCSFILKTDPSFQIPDIDVFYSLRVVDEGGFKNYHKTIGTDKPVTSPHPNFFYVDLICNIWFTIELLIRSLFCPSFHKFVRSPLTIIDVISTGAFFFESLLHAILIQTGSLVTLDFLSMICVLRLFKLTQHFSGLKILIQTFKASAQELFLLVFFVILAIVIFAALVYYAERSQLNKDNQFTSIPLGLWWSLVTISTVGFGDMVPKTYLGMLVGSLCALMGVLTIALPVPVIVSNFSNLYSHSQARAKLPKKRRRVLQAHEVKPALLGVKQHHGKHRKKSSSATFNQPPANFKNANGGPSMHDNSASKLMA
;
A
#
# COMPACT_ATOMS: atom_id res chain seq x y z
N MET A 1 2.28 35.93 -77.94
CA MET A 1 3.17 34.90 -78.50
C MET A 1 4.08 34.43 -77.38
N ASP A 2 3.85 33.23 -76.90
CA ASP A 2 4.89 32.40 -76.29
C ASP A 2 4.66 30.97 -76.83
N PRO A 3 5.53 30.45 -77.72
CA PRO A 3 5.24 29.30 -78.57
C PRO A 3 5.35 27.93 -77.88
N ALA A 4 5.30 27.86 -76.55
CA ALA A 4 5.41 26.61 -75.78
C ALA A 4 4.06 25.98 -75.36
N LEU A 5 2.92 26.68 -75.54
CA LEU A 5 1.61 26.23 -75.03
C LEU A 5 0.66 25.58 -76.06
N LEU A 6 1.09 25.42 -77.31
CA LEU A 6 0.24 24.91 -78.41
C LEU A 6 0.58 23.48 -78.88
N ALA A 7 1.51 22.80 -78.20
CA ALA A 7 1.94 21.45 -78.58
C ALA A 7 1.14 20.29 -77.93
N PHE A 8 0.11 20.57 -77.13
CA PHE A 8 -0.53 19.52 -76.30
C PHE A 8 -1.93 19.07 -76.71
N PHE A 9 -2.51 19.59 -77.80
CA PHE A 9 -3.83 19.17 -78.26
C PHE A 9 -3.86 18.79 -79.74
N LYS A 10 -3.39 17.57 -80.04
CA LYS A 10 -3.98 16.72 -81.09
C LYS A 10 -3.91 15.24 -80.69
N PRO A 11 -4.93 14.44 -81.03
CA PRO A 11 -5.18 13.14 -80.41
C PRO A 11 -4.38 12.03 -81.11
N ALA A 12 -3.72 11.19 -80.33
CA ALA A 12 -3.19 9.91 -80.79
C ALA A 12 -4.13 8.80 -80.29
N GLU A 13 -4.80 8.15 -81.24
CA GLU A 13 -5.44 6.85 -81.06
C GLU A 13 -4.40 5.83 -80.56
N MET A 14 -4.59 5.29 -79.36
CA MET A 14 -3.88 4.10 -78.91
C MET A 14 -4.84 3.17 -78.16
N ALA A 15 -4.93 1.95 -78.70
CA ALA A 15 -5.79 0.88 -78.26
C ALA A 15 -5.56 0.48 -76.79
N SER A 16 -6.64 0.10 -76.14
CA SER A 16 -6.76 -0.28 -74.73
C SER A 16 -5.93 -1.51 -74.32
N PRO A 17 -5.24 -1.47 -73.16
CA PRO A 17 -4.91 -2.66 -72.39
C PRO A 17 -5.59 -2.70 -71.00
N GLN A 18 -6.70 -1.99 -70.79
CA GLN A 18 -7.29 -1.81 -69.44
C GLN A 18 -8.20 -2.94 -68.92
N ARG A 19 -8.34 -4.09 -69.59
CA ARG A 19 -9.29 -5.14 -69.14
C ARG A 19 -8.65 -6.35 -68.44
N ARG A 20 -7.31 -6.46 -68.40
CA ARG A 20 -6.64 -7.65 -67.81
C ARG A 20 -6.12 -7.47 -66.39
N GLU A 21 -5.91 -6.25 -65.91
CA GLU A 21 -5.39 -6.03 -64.54
C GLU A 21 -6.48 -6.14 -63.46
N SER A 22 -7.77 -5.97 -63.79
CA SER A 22 -8.84 -5.98 -62.78
C SER A 22 -9.19 -7.36 -62.22
N TRP A 23 -8.75 -8.46 -62.85
CA TRP A 23 -9.15 -9.83 -62.48
C TRP A 23 -8.13 -10.54 -61.59
N MET A 24 -6.87 -10.10 -61.55
CA MET A 24 -5.82 -10.71 -60.71
C MET A 24 -5.87 -10.26 -59.24
N ASP A 25 -6.43 -9.08 -58.95
CA ASP A 25 -6.55 -8.56 -57.58
C ASP A 25 -7.69 -9.20 -56.77
N THR A 26 -8.69 -9.80 -57.43
CA THR A 26 -9.81 -10.48 -56.76
C THR A 26 -9.44 -11.85 -56.19
N GLU A 27 -8.44 -12.55 -56.74
CA GLU A 27 -8.04 -13.89 -56.31
C GLU A 27 -7.32 -13.94 -54.96
N HIS A 28 -6.95 -12.78 -54.40
CA HIS A 28 -6.18 -12.69 -53.15
C HIS A 28 -6.92 -11.95 -52.03
N ARG A 29 -8.20 -11.62 -52.22
CA ARG A 29 -9.04 -10.99 -51.20
C ARG A 29 -9.56 -12.02 -50.21
N VAL A 30 -9.49 -11.67 -48.93
CA VAL A 30 -9.94 -12.48 -47.80
C VAL A 30 -11.03 -11.70 -47.08
N ILE A 31 -12.17 -12.35 -46.86
CA ILE A 31 -13.31 -11.80 -46.12
C ILE A 31 -13.27 -12.33 -44.69
N LEU A 32 -13.27 -11.41 -43.73
CA LEU A 32 -13.23 -11.69 -42.30
C LEU A 32 -14.52 -11.13 -41.68
N ASN A 33 -15.43 -12.01 -41.30
CA ASN A 33 -16.68 -11.67 -40.62
C ASN A 33 -16.46 -11.73 -39.10
N VAL A 34 -16.36 -10.58 -38.44
CA VAL A 34 -16.12 -10.47 -36.99
C VAL A 34 -17.37 -9.93 -36.33
N GLY A 35 -18.00 -10.70 -35.43
CA GLY A 35 -19.21 -10.31 -34.72
C GLY A 35 -20.38 -9.92 -35.64
N GLY A 36 -20.42 -10.46 -36.87
CA GLY A 36 -21.41 -10.13 -37.90
C GLY A 36 -21.01 -8.98 -38.84
N ILE A 37 -19.89 -8.28 -38.59
CA ILE A 37 -19.37 -7.22 -39.48
C ILE A 37 -18.32 -7.79 -40.42
N ARG A 38 -18.54 -7.61 -41.72
CA ARG A 38 -17.60 -8.06 -42.77
C ARG A 38 -16.48 -7.05 -42.96
N HIS A 39 -15.25 -7.53 -42.86
CA HIS A 39 -14.03 -6.81 -43.14
C HIS A 39 -13.31 -7.46 -44.31
N GLU A 40 -12.93 -6.65 -45.30
CA GLU A 40 -12.22 -7.12 -46.49
C GLU A 40 -10.75 -6.67 -46.47
N THR A 41 -9.86 -7.58 -46.82
CA THR A 41 -8.43 -7.30 -46.94
C THR A 41 -7.76 -8.26 -47.92
N TYR A 42 -6.47 -8.08 -48.18
CA TYR A 42 -5.70 -8.98 -49.03
C TYR A 42 -4.86 -9.95 -48.21
N SER A 43 -4.69 -11.18 -48.71
CA SER A 43 -3.89 -12.22 -48.05
C SER A 43 -2.45 -11.76 -47.75
N HIS A 44 -1.85 -10.97 -48.64
CA HIS A 44 -0.50 -10.43 -48.42
C HIS A 44 -0.41 -9.44 -47.25
N VAL A 45 -1.49 -8.69 -46.95
CA VAL A 45 -1.54 -7.75 -45.82
C VAL A 45 -1.51 -8.52 -44.50
N LEU A 46 -2.23 -9.63 -44.41
CA LEU A 46 -2.27 -10.47 -43.21
C LEU A 46 -0.94 -11.19 -42.96
N LYS A 47 -0.15 -11.43 -44.02
CA LYS A 47 1.19 -12.05 -43.92
C LYS A 47 2.29 -11.07 -43.50
N LYS A 48 2.05 -9.75 -43.48
CA LYS A 48 3.05 -8.74 -43.09
C LYS A 48 3.57 -8.91 -41.67
N ILE A 49 2.70 -9.33 -40.75
CA ILE A 49 3.06 -9.56 -39.35
C ILE A 49 3.00 -11.07 -39.10
N PRO A 50 4.15 -11.77 -39.17
CA PRO A 50 4.20 -13.21 -39.01
C PRO A 50 3.89 -13.62 -37.56
N ALA A 51 3.55 -14.90 -37.38
CA ALA A 51 3.26 -15.52 -36.08
C ALA A 51 1.97 -15.06 -35.36
N THR A 52 1.12 -14.29 -36.04
CA THR A 52 -0.22 -13.89 -35.57
C THR A 52 -1.30 -14.87 -36.03
N ARG A 53 -2.48 -14.86 -35.39
CA ARG A 53 -3.60 -15.75 -35.78
C ARG A 53 -4.05 -15.50 -37.24
N LEU A 54 -4.07 -14.24 -37.67
CA LEU A 54 -4.48 -13.87 -39.03
C LEU A 54 -3.44 -14.23 -40.09
N SER A 55 -2.15 -14.27 -39.74
CA SER A 55 -1.11 -14.74 -40.66
C SER A 55 -1.18 -16.24 -40.97
N ARG A 56 -1.82 -17.02 -40.09
CA ARG A 56 -1.94 -18.49 -40.15
C ARG A 56 -3.30 -18.98 -40.67
N LEU A 57 -4.09 -18.10 -41.30
CA LEU A 57 -5.37 -18.49 -41.88
C LEU A 57 -5.17 -19.53 -42.97
N THR A 58 -5.85 -20.66 -42.82
CA THR A 58 -5.92 -21.72 -43.82
C THR A 58 -7.38 -22.12 -44.02
N PRO A 59 -7.78 -22.61 -45.19
CA PRO A 59 -9.16 -23.05 -45.44
C PRO A 59 -9.58 -24.27 -44.59
N ASN A 60 -8.62 -24.91 -43.91
CA ASN A 60 -8.87 -26.03 -43.00
C ASN A 60 -9.22 -25.59 -41.57
N LEU A 61 -9.26 -24.29 -41.28
CA LEU A 61 -9.71 -23.80 -39.97
C LEU A 61 -11.22 -24.01 -39.82
N ALA A 62 -11.65 -24.41 -38.63
CA ALA A 62 -13.06 -24.59 -38.27
C ALA A 62 -13.92 -23.31 -38.43
N ASN A 63 -13.27 -22.15 -38.50
CA ASN A 63 -13.91 -20.84 -38.60
C ASN A 63 -14.15 -20.40 -40.05
N TYR A 64 -13.74 -21.20 -41.04
CA TYR A 64 -13.93 -20.90 -42.46
C TYR A 64 -15.28 -21.44 -42.93
N ASP A 65 -16.13 -20.55 -43.44
CA ASP A 65 -17.37 -20.94 -44.10
C ASP A 65 -17.10 -21.12 -45.62
N PRO A 66 -17.12 -22.37 -46.13
CA PRO A 66 -16.86 -22.64 -47.54
C PRO A 66 -17.99 -22.16 -48.47
N VAL A 67 -19.19 -21.92 -47.95
CA VAL A 67 -20.34 -21.47 -48.76
C VAL A 67 -20.24 -19.98 -49.04
N LEU A 68 -19.91 -19.21 -48.02
CA LEU A 68 -19.79 -17.75 -48.11
C LEU A 68 -18.36 -17.28 -48.43
N ASN A 69 -17.39 -18.19 -48.44
CA ASN A 69 -15.96 -17.90 -48.63
C ASN A 69 -15.46 -16.82 -47.65
N GLU A 70 -15.88 -16.92 -46.38
CA GLU A 70 -15.53 -15.97 -45.32
C GLU A 70 -15.07 -16.68 -44.05
N TYR A 71 -14.23 -16.02 -43.27
CA TYR A 71 -13.85 -16.49 -41.94
C TYR A 71 -14.72 -15.82 -40.88
N PHE A 72 -15.45 -16.60 -40.08
CA PHE A 72 -16.30 -16.09 -39.01
C PHE A 72 -15.60 -16.13 -37.65
N PHE A 73 -15.62 -15.00 -36.95
CA PHE A 73 -15.12 -14.86 -35.58
C PHE A 73 -16.18 -14.17 -34.71
N ASP A 74 -16.67 -14.86 -33.68
CA ASP A 74 -17.61 -14.29 -32.72
C ASP A 74 -16.86 -13.44 -31.67
N ARG A 75 -16.36 -12.26 -32.09
CA ARG A 75 -15.52 -11.34 -31.30
C ARG A 75 -15.94 -9.89 -31.54
N HIS A 76 -15.35 -8.94 -30.79
CA HIS A 76 -15.76 -7.54 -30.81
C HIS A 76 -15.38 -6.84 -32.14
N PRO A 77 -16.35 -6.47 -33.01
CA PRO A 77 -16.05 -5.95 -34.34
C PRO A 77 -15.33 -4.59 -34.32
N GLY A 78 -15.67 -3.74 -33.34
CA GLY A 78 -15.07 -2.41 -33.23
C GLY A 78 -13.56 -2.45 -32.95
N VAL A 79 -13.09 -3.45 -32.19
CA VAL A 79 -11.67 -3.59 -31.86
C VAL A 79 -10.92 -4.18 -33.05
N PHE A 80 -11.54 -5.13 -33.74
CA PHE A 80 -10.98 -5.75 -34.93
C PHE A 80 -10.66 -4.75 -36.04
N SER A 81 -11.46 -3.70 -36.19
CA SER A 81 -11.17 -2.62 -37.15
C SER A 81 -9.77 -2.00 -36.94
N MET A 82 -9.37 -1.85 -35.68
CA MET A 82 -8.09 -1.27 -35.29
C MET A 82 -6.93 -2.26 -35.46
N ILE A 83 -7.19 -3.53 -35.15
CA ILE A 83 -6.27 -4.63 -35.41
C ILE A 83 -6.00 -4.75 -36.91
N LEU A 84 -7.02 -4.68 -37.75
CA LEU A 84 -6.84 -4.75 -39.20
C LEU A 84 -6.04 -3.55 -39.74
N ASN A 85 -6.26 -2.36 -39.18
CA ASN A 85 -5.46 -1.18 -39.50
C ASN A 85 -3.99 -1.33 -39.11
N TYR A 86 -3.67 -2.09 -38.04
CA TYR A 86 -2.30 -2.43 -37.69
C TYR A 86 -1.61 -3.25 -38.79
N TYR A 87 -2.26 -4.25 -39.39
CA TYR A 87 -1.69 -4.97 -40.55
C TYR A 87 -1.51 -4.09 -41.79
N ARG A 88 -2.36 -3.08 -41.97
CA ARG A 88 -2.28 -2.16 -43.12
C ARG A 88 -1.15 -1.15 -42.96
N THR A 89 -1.06 -0.52 -41.79
CA THR A 89 -0.22 0.66 -41.52
C THR A 89 1.06 0.35 -40.74
N GLY A 90 1.10 -0.78 -40.02
CA GLY A 90 2.16 -1.12 -39.07
C GLY A 90 2.07 -0.39 -37.73
N LYS A 91 1.02 0.39 -37.48
CA LYS A 91 0.83 1.16 -36.24
C LYS A 91 -0.43 0.74 -35.50
N LEU A 92 -0.29 0.33 -34.23
CA LEU A 92 -1.40 -0.15 -33.41
C LEU A 92 -1.88 0.98 -32.50
N HIS A 93 -3.11 1.42 -32.69
CA HIS A 93 -3.74 2.45 -31.87
C HIS A 93 -4.80 1.84 -30.95
N TYR A 94 -5.06 2.48 -29.81
CA TYR A 94 -6.09 2.06 -28.86
C TYR A 94 -7.43 2.76 -29.17
N PRO A 95 -8.56 2.02 -29.28
CA PRO A 95 -9.88 2.61 -29.49
C PRO A 95 -10.43 3.24 -28.20
N THR A 96 -10.92 4.48 -28.27
CA THR A 96 -11.38 5.25 -27.09
C THR A 96 -12.74 4.81 -26.52
N ASN A 97 -13.48 3.97 -27.25
CA ASN A 97 -14.82 3.51 -26.90
C ASN A 97 -14.84 2.10 -26.25
N VAL A 98 -13.68 1.53 -25.96
CA VAL A 98 -13.51 0.18 -25.41
C VAL A 98 -12.73 0.28 -24.11
N CYS A 99 -12.93 -0.64 -23.16
CA CYS A 99 -12.10 -0.69 -21.95
C CYS A 99 -10.75 -1.39 -22.22
N GLY A 100 -9.72 -1.03 -21.45
CA GLY A 100 -8.36 -1.60 -21.57
C GLY A 100 -8.34 -3.14 -21.51
N PRO A 101 -8.99 -3.79 -20.52
CA PRO A 101 -8.98 -5.24 -20.40
C PRO A 101 -9.60 -5.96 -21.61
N LEU A 102 -10.70 -5.44 -22.15
CA LEU A 102 -11.34 -6.02 -23.34
C LEU A 102 -10.42 -5.90 -24.58
N PHE A 103 -9.68 -4.81 -24.70
CA PHE A 103 -8.71 -4.66 -25.78
C PHE A 103 -7.53 -5.62 -25.63
N GLU A 104 -7.02 -5.84 -24.42
CA GLU A 104 -5.95 -6.80 -24.14
C GLU A 104 -6.38 -8.25 -24.43
N GLU A 105 -7.60 -8.63 -24.03
CA GLU A 105 -8.19 -9.94 -24.38
C GLU A 105 -8.32 -10.15 -25.89
N GLU A 106 -8.60 -9.10 -26.66
CA GLU A 106 -8.59 -9.15 -28.12
C GLU A 106 -7.16 -9.29 -28.67
N LEU A 107 -6.21 -8.48 -28.22
CA LEU A 107 -4.81 -8.58 -28.66
C LEU A 107 -4.23 -9.99 -28.42
N GLU A 108 -4.47 -10.55 -27.24
CA GLU A 108 -4.05 -11.92 -26.90
C GLU A 108 -4.72 -12.94 -27.83
N PHE A 109 -6.04 -12.81 -28.07
CA PHE A 109 -6.76 -13.69 -28.99
C PHE A 109 -6.16 -13.67 -30.39
N TRP A 110 -5.85 -12.49 -30.94
CA TRP A 110 -5.28 -12.32 -32.28
C TRP A 110 -3.78 -12.62 -32.35
N GLY A 111 -3.12 -12.85 -31.20
CA GLY A 111 -1.70 -13.15 -31.10
C GLY A 111 -0.81 -11.92 -31.33
N LEU A 112 -1.26 -10.76 -30.86
CA LEU A 112 -0.55 -9.49 -30.92
C LEU A 112 -0.01 -9.12 -29.54
N ASP A 113 1.22 -8.62 -29.49
CA ASP A 113 1.82 -8.14 -28.24
C ASP A 113 1.30 -6.71 -27.94
N ALA A 114 0.85 -6.51 -26.69
CA ALA A 114 0.45 -5.21 -26.16
C ALA A 114 1.55 -4.14 -26.25
N ASN A 115 2.81 -4.55 -26.27
CA ASN A 115 3.95 -3.63 -26.40
C ASN A 115 4.03 -2.92 -27.77
N GLN A 116 3.24 -3.34 -28.76
CA GLN A 116 3.21 -2.73 -30.10
C GLN A 116 2.30 -1.50 -30.19
N VAL A 117 1.60 -1.12 -29.10
CA VAL A 117 0.73 0.05 -29.06
C VAL A 117 1.56 1.34 -29.18
N GLU A 118 1.13 2.23 -30.06
CA GLU A 118 1.82 3.50 -30.31
C GLU A 118 1.84 4.41 -29.05
N PRO A 119 2.91 5.22 -28.86
CA PRO A 119 3.06 6.08 -27.67
C PRO A 119 1.89 7.03 -27.41
N CYS A 120 1.20 7.49 -28.47
CA CYS A 120 0.04 8.39 -28.34
C CYS A 120 -1.16 7.73 -27.63
N CYS A 121 -1.22 6.40 -27.63
CA CYS A 121 -2.30 5.61 -27.04
C CYS A 121 -1.87 4.91 -25.75
N TRP A 122 -0.56 4.87 -25.46
CA TRP A 122 0.01 4.13 -24.34
C TRP A 122 -0.62 4.54 -23.00
N MET A 123 -0.70 5.85 -22.72
CA MET A 123 -1.24 6.37 -21.46
C MET A 123 -2.69 5.92 -21.20
N THR A 124 -3.54 5.95 -22.24
CA THR A 124 -4.94 5.52 -22.12
C THR A 124 -5.06 4.01 -22.03
N TYR A 125 -4.21 3.27 -22.76
CA TYR A 125 -4.17 1.82 -22.70
C TYR A 125 -3.74 1.32 -21.31
N THR A 126 -2.65 1.84 -20.74
CA THR A 126 -2.12 1.39 -19.45
C THR A 126 -2.90 1.88 -18.24
N GLN A 127 -3.78 2.87 -18.40
CA GLN A 127 -4.59 3.42 -17.31
C GLN A 127 -5.34 2.34 -16.52
N HIS A 128 -5.82 1.29 -17.19
CA HIS A 128 -6.53 0.20 -16.52
C HIS A 128 -5.60 -0.64 -15.64
N ARG A 129 -4.34 -0.82 -16.03
CA ARG A 129 -3.33 -1.57 -15.29
C ARG A 129 -2.88 -0.78 -14.06
N ASP A 130 -2.65 0.52 -14.21
CA ASP A 130 -2.37 1.42 -13.08
C ASP A 130 -3.55 1.44 -12.09
N THR A 131 -4.78 1.42 -12.62
CA THR A 131 -6.00 1.30 -11.81
C THR A 131 -6.07 -0.06 -11.10
N GLN A 132 -5.67 -1.15 -11.75
CA GLN A 132 -5.64 -2.47 -11.12
C GLN A 132 -4.57 -2.55 -10.03
N ASP A 133 -3.37 -2.02 -10.26
CA ASP A 133 -2.29 -2.01 -9.28
C ASP A 133 -2.68 -1.18 -8.05
N THR A 134 -3.28 -0.01 -8.25
CA THR A 134 -3.82 0.81 -7.15
C THR A 134 -4.96 0.09 -6.41
N LEU A 135 -5.87 -0.57 -7.13
CA LEU A 135 -6.93 -1.38 -6.53
C LEU A 135 -6.38 -2.59 -5.75
N ALA A 136 -5.33 -3.25 -6.24
CA ALA A 136 -4.68 -4.37 -5.59
C ALA A 136 -4.00 -3.93 -4.29
N VAL A 137 -3.38 -2.74 -4.28
CA VAL A 137 -2.90 -2.11 -3.05
C VAL A 137 -4.08 -1.90 -2.10
N ILE A 138 -5.20 -1.30 -2.53
CA ILE A 138 -6.38 -1.10 -1.68
C ILE A 138 -6.97 -2.45 -1.18
N GLU A 139 -6.95 -3.50 -2.00
CA GLU A 139 -7.39 -4.86 -1.64
C GLU A 139 -6.50 -5.49 -0.57
N SER A 140 -5.19 -5.33 -0.68
CA SER A 140 -4.25 -5.77 0.37
C SER A 140 -4.46 -5.05 1.71
N LEU A 141 -5.16 -3.92 1.73
CA LEU A 141 -5.40 -3.11 2.92
C LEU A 141 -6.67 -3.47 3.67
N ASP A 142 -7.52 -4.34 3.11
CA ASP A 142 -8.68 -4.97 3.74
C ASP A 142 -9.50 -4.00 4.62
N LEU A 143 -9.75 -2.79 4.10
CA LEU A 143 -10.43 -1.72 4.85
C LEU A 143 -11.94 -1.98 4.97
N ASP A 144 -12.51 -2.80 4.08
CA ASP A 144 -13.94 -3.09 3.96
C ASP A 144 -14.23 -4.52 3.45
N GLY A 145 -13.30 -5.46 3.67
CA GLY A 145 -13.47 -6.87 3.32
C GLY A 145 -14.80 -7.44 3.84
N ASP A 146 -15.38 -8.40 3.12
CA ASP A 146 -16.47 -9.18 3.69
C ASP A 146 -15.97 -9.83 5.00
N PRO A 147 -16.83 -9.99 6.02
CA PRO A 147 -16.42 -10.68 7.24
C PRO A 147 -15.84 -12.03 6.81
N PRO A 148 -14.59 -12.33 7.22
CA PRO A 148 -13.85 -13.45 6.66
C PRO A 148 -14.67 -14.71 6.85
N THR A 149 -14.78 -15.50 5.79
CA THR A 149 -15.48 -16.79 5.83
C THR A 149 -14.83 -17.69 6.88
N GLN A 150 -15.57 -18.67 7.41
CA GLN A 150 -15.01 -19.57 8.43
C GLN A 150 -13.74 -20.29 7.96
N GLU A 151 -13.61 -20.52 6.65
CA GLU A 151 -12.44 -21.07 5.99
C GLU A 151 -11.25 -20.09 5.99
N GLU A 152 -11.46 -18.82 5.65
CA GLU A 152 -10.42 -17.78 5.71
C GLU A 152 -9.95 -17.50 7.14
N ILE A 153 -10.88 -17.57 8.11
CA ILE A 153 -10.56 -17.50 9.53
C ILE A 153 -9.68 -18.70 9.93
N ALA A 154 -10.07 -19.93 9.55
CA ALA A 154 -9.27 -21.12 9.84
C ALA A 154 -7.85 -21.00 9.24
N LYS A 155 -7.74 -20.51 8.00
CA LYS A 155 -6.47 -20.20 7.33
C LYS A 155 -5.61 -19.18 8.07
N LYS A 156 -6.18 -18.07 8.50
CA LYS A 156 -5.47 -17.00 9.24
C LYS A 156 -4.85 -17.51 10.55
N PHE A 157 -5.50 -18.48 11.19
CA PHE A 157 -5.04 -19.10 12.44
C PHE A 157 -4.24 -20.41 12.24
N GLY A 158 -4.09 -20.89 11.00
CA GLY A 158 -3.37 -22.13 10.69
C GLY A 158 -4.12 -23.42 11.06
N TRP A 159 -5.46 -23.36 11.11
CA TRP A 159 -6.36 -24.48 11.47
C TRP A 159 -7.13 -25.01 10.26
N GLU A 160 -6.55 -24.94 9.06
CA GLU A 160 -7.19 -25.41 7.82
C GLU A 160 -7.55 -26.91 7.91
N ASP A 161 -6.63 -27.73 8.40
CA ASP A 161 -6.83 -29.18 8.54
C ASP A 161 -7.94 -29.54 9.55
N ASP A 162 -7.98 -28.85 10.69
CA ASP A 162 -9.01 -29.05 11.73
C ASP A 162 -10.40 -28.61 11.27
N TYR A 163 -10.46 -27.61 10.39
CA TYR A 163 -11.71 -27.12 9.79
C TYR A 163 -12.27 -28.14 8.79
N TYR A 164 -11.46 -28.64 7.85
CA TYR A 164 -11.91 -29.64 6.87
C TYR A 164 -12.23 -31.00 7.50
N THR A 165 -11.58 -31.35 8.62
CA THR A 165 -11.88 -32.58 9.38
C THR A 165 -13.07 -32.45 10.34
N GLY A 166 -13.59 -31.24 10.55
CA GLY A 166 -14.76 -30.98 11.40
C GLY A 166 -14.52 -31.03 12.92
N ASN A 167 -13.26 -31.17 13.36
CA ASN A 167 -12.87 -31.36 14.76
C ASN A 167 -12.48 -30.06 15.50
N MET A 168 -13.13 -28.95 15.18
CA MET A 168 -12.81 -27.64 15.78
C MET A 168 -13.23 -27.55 17.26
N SER A 169 -12.26 -27.32 18.15
CA SER A 169 -12.46 -27.10 19.58
C SER A 169 -13.22 -25.79 19.89
N GLN A 170 -13.82 -25.71 21.09
CA GLN A 170 -14.53 -24.50 21.53
C GLN A 170 -13.60 -23.28 21.64
N TRP A 171 -12.34 -23.48 22.04
CA TRP A 171 -11.32 -22.44 22.08
C TRP A 171 -10.97 -21.92 20.68
N GLN A 172 -10.83 -22.82 19.71
CA GLN A 172 -10.59 -22.44 18.31
C GLN A 172 -11.76 -21.65 17.70
N ARG A 173 -12.98 -21.82 18.20
CA ARG A 173 -14.14 -21.01 17.80
C ARG A 173 -14.24 -19.68 18.54
N LEU A 174 -13.80 -19.63 19.80
CA LEU A 174 -13.84 -18.43 20.64
C LEU A 174 -12.71 -17.44 20.27
N LYS A 175 -11.49 -17.95 20.03
CA LYS A 175 -10.29 -17.14 19.83
C LYS A 175 -10.44 -16.10 18.70
N PRO A 176 -10.91 -16.46 17.49
CA PRO A 176 -11.11 -15.49 16.42
C PRO A 176 -12.20 -14.47 16.70
N ARG A 177 -13.24 -14.84 17.47
CA ARG A 177 -14.35 -13.93 17.82
C ARG A 177 -13.90 -12.85 18.80
N VAL A 178 -13.11 -13.22 19.80
CA VAL A 178 -12.55 -12.26 20.78
C VAL A 178 -11.51 -11.38 20.10
N TRP A 179 -10.67 -11.94 19.23
CA TRP A 179 -9.73 -11.15 18.43
C TRP A 179 -10.44 -10.09 17.57
N ALA A 180 -11.46 -10.49 16.80
CA ALA A 180 -12.22 -9.57 15.96
C ALA A 180 -12.97 -8.47 16.75
N LEU A 181 -13.31 -8.74 18.02
CA LEU A 181 -13.97 -7.77 18.89
C LEU A 181 -13.05 -6.58 19.26
N PHE A 182 -11.74 -6.83 19.41
CA PHE A 182 -10.76 -5.83 19.85
C PHE A 182 -9.88 -5.27 18.72
N ASP A 183 -9.71 -6.02 17.63
CA ASP A 183 -8.85 -5.62 16.51
C ASP A 183 -9.63 -4.90 15.39
N GLU A 184 -10.89 -5.29 15.16
CA GLU A 184 -11.75 -4.79 14.09
C GLU A 184 -12.92 -3.96 14.66
N PRO A 185 -12.87 -2.61 14.62
CA PRO A 185 -13.88 -1.75 15.24
C PRO A 185 -15.31 -1.94 14.74
N TRP A 186 -15.45 -2.43 13.51
CA TRP A 186 -16.71 -2.51 12.79
C TRP A 186 -17.27 -3.95 12.73
N SER A 187 -16.61 -4.93 13.33
CA SER A 187 -16.97 -6.35 13.24
C SER A 187 -18.34 -6.68 13.86
N SER A 188 -18.71 -6.00 14.95
CA SER A 188 -19.98 -6.22 15.66
C SER A 188 -20.47 -4.96 16.38
N LYS A 189 -21.74 -4.95 16.82
CA LYS A 189 -22.28 -3.87 17.67
C LYS A 189 -21.45 -3.69 18.95
N TYR A 190 -21.01 -4.79 19.55
CA TYR A 190 -20.14 -4.77 20.74
C TYR A 190 -18.74 -4.25 20.43
N ALA A 191 -18.17 -4.59 19.27
CA ALA A 191 -16.87 -4.07 18.83
C ALA A 191 -16.89 -2.54 18.67
N ARG A 192 -18.00 -1.98 18.20
CA ARG A 192 -18.19 -0.53 18.11
C ARG A 192 -18.20 0.15 19.48
N VAL A 193 -18.85 -0.47 20.47
CA VAL A 193 -18.89 0.06 21.85
C VAL A 193 -17.49 0.02 22.46
N ILE A 194 -16.79 -1.12 22.37
CA ILE A 194 -15.42 -1.26 22.88
C ILE A 194 -14.49 -0.26 22.20
N SER A 195 -14.55 -0.13 20.87
CA SER A 195 -13.73 0.83 20.13
C SER A 195 -14.03 2.28 20.51
N SER A 196 -15.30 2.62 20.74
CA SER A 196 -15.67 3.97 21.20
C SER A 196 -15.11 4.25 22.60
N LEU A 197 -15.12 3.24 23.47
CA LEU A 197 -14.53 3.31 24.81
C LEU A 197 -13.00 3.46 24.74
N SER A 198 -12.31 2.69 23.88
CA SER A 198 -10.88 2.82 23.63
C SER A 198 -10.50 4.24 23.21
N VAL A 199 -11.25 4.83 22.26
CA VAL A 199 -11.04 6.21 21.81
C VAL A 199 -11.25 7.21 22.95
N ALA A 200 -12.28 7.02 23.79
CA ALA A 200 -12.51 7.88 24.94
C ALA A 200 -11.34 7.87 25.94
N PHE A 201 -10.76 6.70 26.24
CA PHE A 201 -9.57 6.60 27.11
C PHE A 201 -8.33 7.23 26.47
N ILE A 202 -8.14 7.11 25.15
CA ILE A 202 -7.03 7.79 24.44
C ILE A 202 -7.17 9.31 24.57
N LEU A 203 -8.37 9.85 24.35
CA LEU A 203 -8.65 11.27 24.48
C LEU A 203 -8.47 11.75 25.93
N ALA A 204 -9.01 11.03 26.91
CA ALA A 204 -8.87 11.36 28.33
C ALA A 204 -7.40 11.42 28.76
N SER A 205 -6.59 10.44 28.35
CA SER A 205 -5.16 10.43 28.65
C SER A 205 -4.40 11.53 27.92
N THR A 206 -4.78 11.88 26.68
CA THR A 206 -4.16 12.99 25.96
C THR A 206 -4.48 14.32 26.63
N CYS A 207 -5.73 14.53 27.06
CA CYS A 207 -6.13 15.71 27.81
C CYS A 207 -5.38 15.79 29.15
N SER A 208 -5.24 14.67 29.87
CA SER A 208 -4.41 14.58 31.08
C SER A 208 -2.97 15.03 30.80
N PHE A 209 -2.35 14.52 29.73
CA PHE A 209 -1.00 14.90 29.32
C PHE A 209 -0.86 16.40 29.03
N ILE A 210 -1.82 17.00 28.32
CA ILE A 210 -1.81 18.44 28.02
C ILE A 210 -1.97 19.25 29.31
N LEU A 211 -2.97 18.93 30.14
CA LEU A 211 -3.28 19.67 31.37
C LEU A 211 -2.17 19.54 32.43
N LYS A 212 -1.44 18.43 32.46
CA LYS A 212 -0.26 18.22 33.32
C LYS A 212 0.83 19.26 33.09
N THR A 213 0.93 19.80 31.87
CA THR A 213 1.93 20.81 31.49
C THR A 213 1.49 22.25 31.77
N ASP A 214 0.20 22.49 32.06
CA ASP A 214 -0.31 23.84 32.28
C ASP A 214 0.11 24.39 33.65
N PRO A 215 0.63 25.63 33.72
CA PRO A 215 1.08 26.23 34.99
C PRO A 215 -0.02 26.32 36.06
N SER A 216 -1.30 26.37 35.68
CA SER A 216 -2.42 26.48 36.63
C SER A 216 -2.65 25.19 37.41
N PHE A 217 -2.21 24.06 36.85
CA PHE A 217 -2.37 22.72 37.42
C PHE A 217 -1.07 22.16 38.02
N GLN A 218 -0.02 22.98 38.05
CA GLN A 218 1.27 22.69 38.66
C GLN A 218 1.33 23.23 40.09
N ILE A 219 1.54 22.32 41.04
CA ILE A 219 1.66 22.63 42.46
C ILE A 219 3.16 22.76 42.80
N PRO A 220 3.58 23.81 43.52
CA PRO A 220 4.97 23.91 43.96
C PRO A 220 5.26 22.88 45.06
N ASP A 221 6.27 22.04 44.87
CA ASP A 221 6.84 21.26 45.97
C ASP A 221 7.75 22.18 46.80
N ILE A 222 7.49 22.25 48.11
CA ILE A 222 8.21 23.12 49.03
C ILE A 222 9.13 22.24 49.87
N ASP A 223 10.40 22.21 49.51
CA ASP A 223 11.43 21.58 50.35
C ASP A 223 11.86 22.56 51.45
N VAL A 224 11.61 22.16 52.70
CA VAL A 224 12.02 22.92 53.89
C VAL A 224 13.43 22.49 54.28
N PHE A 225 14.43 23.34 54.04
CA PHE A 225 15.79 23.09 54.48
C PHE A 225 16.13 23.91 55.73
N TYR A 226 16.94 23.31 56.60
CA TYR A 226 17.43 23.95 57.81
C TYR A 226 18.90 24.32 57.61
N SER A 227 19.20 25.61 57.38
CA SER A 227 20.57 26.10 57.31
C SER A 227 21.01 26.65 58.67
N LEU A 228 22.18 26.22 59.13
CA LEU A 228 22.81 26.75 60.35
C LEU A 228 23.68 27.94 59.98
N ARG A 229 23.25 29.15 60.35
CA ARG A 229 24.04 30.36 60.14
C ARG A 229 24.83 30.65 61.41
N VAL A 230 26.15 30.71 61.29
CA VAL A 230 27.04 31.11 62.40
C VAL A 230 27.24 32.61 62.28
N VAL A 231 26.80 33.35 63.30
CA VAL A 231 27.07 34.80 63.41
C VAL A 231 28.08 34.96 64.53
N ASP A 232 29.23 35.55 64.20
CA ASP A 232 30.32 35.81 65.14
C ASP A 232 30.26 37.28 65.55
N GLU A 233 29.66 37.54 66.71
CA GLU A 233 29.61 38.87 67.31
C GLU A 233 30.39 38.85 68.64
N GLY A 234 31.49 39.59 68.69
CA GLY A 234 32.24 39.80 69.93
C GLY A 234 32.99 38.57 70.49
N GLY A 235 33.34 37.59 69.65
CA GLY A 235 34.09 36.39 70.06
C GLY A 235 33.22 35.26 70.62
N PHE A 236 31.89 35.41 70.59
CA PHE A 236 30.93 34.34 70.88
C PHE A 236 30.26 33.88 69.58
N LYS A 237 30.42 32.60 69.24
CA LYS A 237 29.76 31.98 68.08
C LYS A 237 28.32 31.64 68.43
N ASN A 238 27.37 32.42 67.90
CA ASN A 238 25.95 32.13 68.03
C ASN A 238 25.45 31.32 66.82
N TYR A 239 24.78 30.20 67.10
CA TYR A 239 24.21 29.33 66.08
C TYR A 239 22.74 29.71 65.86
N HIS A 240 22.42 30.37 64.76
CA HIS A 240 21.04 30.62 64.36
C HIS A 240 20.57 29.56 63.38
N LYS A 241 19.52 28.81 63.77
CA LYS A 241 18.81 27.90 62.87
C LYS A 241 17.86 28.72 62.00
N THR A 242 18.23 28.92 60.74
CA THR A 242 17.37 29.58 59.75
C THR A 242 16.58 28.53 58.97
N ILE A 243 15.27 28.76 58.83
CA ILE A 243 14.38 27.94 58.01
C ILE A 243 14.33 28.59 56.63
N GLY A 244 14.89 27.91 55.62
CA GLY A 244 14.80 28.32 54.23
C GLY A 244 13.79 27.42 53.50
N THR A 245 12.97 28.03 52.66
CA THR A 245 12.19 27.30 51.65
C THR A 245 12.90 27.53 50.33
N ASP A 246 13.49 26.48 49.76
CA ASP A 246 13.84 26.52 48.35
C ASP A 246 12.54 26.22 47.57
N LYS A 247 12.43 26.71 46.34
CA LYS A 247 11.34 26.32 45.43
C LYS A 247 11.91 25.35 44.38
N PRO A 248 12.29 24.11 44.74
CA PRO A 248 12.80 23.19 43.75
C PRO A 248 11.60 22.50 43.12
N VAL A 249 11.29 22.89 41.89
CA VAL A 249 10.43 22.12 40.97
C VAL A 249 8.92 22.21 41.28
N THR A 250 8.14 22.41 40.21
CA THR A 250 6.68 22.30 40.25
C THR A 250 6.28 20.90 39.83
N SER A 251 5.43 20.25 40.62
CA SER A 251 4.90 18.92 40.32
C SER A 251 3.42 19.02 39.89
N PRO A 252 2.98 18.15 38.97
CA PRO A 252 1.58 18.17 38.53
C PRO A 252 0.65 17.66 39.63
N HIS A 253 -0.60 18.14 39.62
CA HIS A 253 -1.60 17.73 40.61
C HIS A 253 -1.75 16.18 40.69
N PRO A 254 -1.80 15.58 41.88
CA PRO A 254 -1.80 14.11 42.06
C PRO A 254 -2.97 13.39 41.35
N ASN A 255 -4.11 14.06 41.17
CA ASN A 255 -5.25 13.54 40.39
C ASN A 255 -4.88 13.05 38.98
N PHE A 256 -3.92 13.68 38.29
CA PHE A 256 -3.51 13.25 36.95
C PHE A 256 -2.87 11.85 36.97
N PHE A 257 -2.17 11.50 38.06
CA PHE A 257 -1.62 10.15 38.23
C PHE A 257 -2.72 9.08 38.24
N TYR A 258 -3.85 9.32 38.93
CA TYR A 258 -4.96 8.36 38.95
C TYR A 258 -5.65 8.24 37.59
N VAL A 259 -5.82 9.35 36.87
CA VAL A 259 -6.38 9.33 35.51
C VAL A 259 -5.48 8.52 34.57
N ASP A 260 -4.17 8.79 34.61
CA ASP A 260 -3.19 8.08 33.78
C ASP A 260 -3.11 6.60 34.15
N LEU A 261 -3.19 6.26 35.44
CA LEU A 261 -3.23 4.88 35.91
C LEU A 261 -4.44 4.12 35.37
N ILE A 262 -5.65 4.68 35.49
CA ILE A 262 -6.88 4.06 34.98
C ILE A 262 -6.80 3.85 33.46
N CYS A 263 -6.32 4.85 32.71
CA CYS A 263 -6.14 4.73 31.27
C CYS A 263 -5.12 3.64 30.91
N ASN A 264 -3.98 3.58 31.60
CA ASN A 264 -2.96 2.56 31.36
C ASN A 264 -3.41 1.14 31.75
N ILE A 265 -4.25 1.00 32.78
CA ILE A 265 -4.90 -0.29 33.09
C ILE A 265 -5.78 -0.73 31.92
N TRP A 266 -6.58 0.17 31.34
CA TRP A 266 -7.36 -0.16 30.16
C TRP A 266 -6.48 -0.56 28.96
N PHE A 267 -5.41 0.19 28.68
CA PHE A 267 -4.49 -0.13 27.58
C PHE A 267 -3.74 -1.45 27.75
N THR A 268 -3.32 -1.76 28.98
CA THR A 268 -2.71 -3.06 29.29
C THR A 268 -3.70 -4.22 29.11
N ILE A 269 -4.96 -4.06 29.52
CA ILE A 269 -6.00 -5.07 29.30
C ILE A 269 -6.20 -5.30 27.80
N GLU A 270 -6.33 -4.24 27.01
CA GLU A 270 -6.45 -4.37 25.55
C GLU A 270 -5.25 -5.06 24.92
N LEU A 271 -4.03 -4.66 25.29
CA LEU A 271 -2.79 -5.24 24.77
C LEU A 271 -2.65 -6.71 25.17
N LEU A 272 -3.04 -7.06 26.39
CA LEU A 272 -3.03 -8.43 26.89
C LEU A 272 -4.05 -9.30 26.15
N ILE A 273 -5.29 -8.82 25.98
CA ILE A 273 -6.30 -9.53 25.19
C ILE A 273 -5.82 -9.70 23.75
N ARG A 274 -5.34 -8.65 23.09
CA ARG A 274 -4.82 -8.77 21.72
C ARG A 274 -3.65 -9.76 21.64
N SER A 275 -2.70 -9.69 22.57
CA SER A 275 -1.56 -10.61 22.57
C SER A 275 -1.93 -12.08 22.79
N LEU A 276 -2.91 -12.38 23.65
CA LEU A 276 -3.38 -13.75 23.90
C LEU A 276 -4.21 -14.32 22.74
N PHE A 277 -5.06 -13.49 22.13
CA PHE A 277 -6.02 -13.94 21.12
C PHE A 277 -5.52 -13.77 19.67
N CYS A 278 -4.30 -13.26 19.45
CA CYS A 278 -3.74 -13.06 18.11
C CYS A 278 -3.51 -14.38 17.33
N PRO A 279 -3.56 -14.34 15.99
CA PRO A 279 -3.27 -15.51 15.15
C PRO A 279 -1.81 -15.96 15.25
N SER A 280 -0.87 -15.01 15.29
CA SER A 280 0.56 -15.29 15.49
C SER A 280 1.22 -14.18 16.28
N PHE A 281 1.82 -14.54 17.42
CA PHE A 281 2.42 -13.59 18.35
C PHE A 281 3.58 -12.80 17.72
N HIS A 282 4.45 -13.47 16.97
CA HIS A 282 5.61 -12.82 16.34
C HIS A 282 5.21 -11.77 15.28
N LYS A 283 4.22 -12.07 14.43
CA LYS A 283 3.72 -11.07 13.46
C LYS A 283 2.99 -9.93 14.17
N PHE A 284 2.26 -10.24 15.26
CA PHE A 284 1.57 -9.25 16.06
C PHE A 284 2.52 -8.24 16.71
N VAL A 285 3.57 -8.71 17.38
CA VAL A 285 4.54 -7.83 18.06
C VAL A 285 5.37 -7.01 17.07
N ARG A 286 5.61 -7.52 15.86
CA ARG A 286 6.34 -6.79 14.79
C ARG A 286 5.49 -5.75 14.07
N SER A 287 4.18 -5.69 14.33
CA SER A 287 3.30 -4.68 13.74
C SER A 287 3.62 -3.28 14.29
N PRO A 288 3.76 -2.24 13.44
CA PRO A 288 4.13 -0.90 13.89
C PRO A 288 3.14 -0.30 14.90
N LEU A 289 1.85 -0.60 14.77
CA LEU A 289 0.82 -0.13 15.71
C LEU A 289 0.96 -0.81 17.09
N THR A 290 1.29 -2.10 17.11
CA THR A 290 1.54 -2.84 18.35
C THR A 290 2.80 -2.33 19.05
N ILE A 291 3.86 -2.02 18.29
CA ILE A 291 5.08 -1.44 18.84
C ILE A 291 4.78 -0.11 19.55
N ILE A 292 3.97 0.75 18.94
CA ILE A 292 3.54 2.02 19.55
C ILE A 292 2.73 1.76 20.84
N ASP A 293 1.80 0.80 20.83
CA ASP A 293 0.99 0.45 22.02
C ASP A 293 1.88 -0.07 23.17
N VAL A 294 2.86 -0.93 22.85
CA VAL A 294 3.83 -1.46 23.82
C VAL A 294 4.74 -0.37 24.38
N ILE A 295 5.29 0.49 23.53
CA ILE A 295 6.20 1.58 23.95
C ILE A 295 5.45 2.59 24.82
N SER A 296 4.26 3.03 24.39
CA SER A 296 3.50 4.04 25.11
C SER A 296 2.90 3.54 26.43
N THR A 297 2.52 2.26 26.51
CA THR A 297 2.07 1.63 27.76
C THR A 297 3.26 1.33 28.67
N GLY A 298 4.35 0.81 28.11
CA GLY A 298 5.58 0.49 28.83
C GLY A 298 6.28 1.70 29.44
N ALA A 299 6.24 2.86 28.77
CA ALA A 299 6.83 4.10 29.27
C ALA A 299 6.27 4.50 30.66
N PHE A 300 4.96 4.38 30.87
CA PHE A 300 4.33 4.71 32.16
C PHE A 300 4.78 3.78 33.29
N PHE A 301 4.82 2.47 33.03
CA PHE A 301 5.29 1.50 34.03
C PHE A 301 6.78 1.65 34.30
N PHE A 302 7.57 1.96 33.29
CA PHE A 302 8.99 2.21 33.43
C PHE A 302 9.26 3.48 34.26
N GLU A 303 8.52 4.56 34.01
CA GLU A 303 8.58 5.80 34.81
C GLU A 303 8.19 5.52 36.27
N SER A 304 7.08 4.78 36.50
CA SER A 304 6.61 4.42 37.84
C SER A 304 7.62 3.52 38.59
N LEU A 305 8.21 2.54 37.90
CA LEU A 305 9.24 1.65 38.45
C LEU A 305 10.51 2.43 38.80
N LEU A 306 10.96 3.30 37.90
CA LEU A 306 12.17 4.08 38.11
C LEU A 306 11.96 5.08 39.26
N HIS A 307 10.79 5.70 39.38
CA HIS A 307 10.44 6.55 40.52
C HIS A 307 10.46 5.77 41.85
N ALA A 308 9.91 4.56 41.88
CA ALA A 308 9.95 3.70 43.08
C ALA A 308 11.38 3.34 43.51
N ILE A 309 12.27 3.06 42.55
CA ILE A 309 13.69 2.79 42.81
C ILE A 309 14.42 4.06 43.26
N LEU A 310 14.15 5.20 42.61
CA LEU A 310 14.84 6.47 42.89
C LEU A 310 14.53 7.01 44.29
N ILE A 311 13.29 6.87 44.75
CA ILE A 311 12.88 7.18 46.14
C ILE A 311 13.77 6.43 47.14
N GLN A 312 14.13 5.18 46.84
CA GLN A 312 15.00 4.38 47.72
C GLN A 312 16.47 4.85 47.70
N THR A 313 16.92 5.46 46.61
CA THR A 313 18.29 5.99 46.44
C THR A 313 18.46 7.46 46.84
N GLY A 314 17.37 8.16 47.19
CA GLY A 314 17.41 9.57 47.62
C GLY A 314 17.70 10.58 46.50
N SER A 315 17.57 10.18 45.23
CA SER A 315 17.76 11.07 44.09
C SER A 315 16.41 11.50 43.52
N LEU A 316 16.09 12.79 43.61
CA LEU A 316 14.91 13.42 43.02
C LEU A 316 15.23 13.87 41.59
N VAL A 317 15.48 12.93 40.67
CA VAL A 317 15.53 13.27 39.23
C VAL A 317 14.11 13.20 38.69
N THR A 318 13.61 14.30 38.15
CA THR A 318 12.36 14.33 37.39
C THR A 318 12.56 13.67 36.03
N LEU A 319 11.77 12.65 35.73
CA LEU A 319 11.86 11.87 34.48
C LEU A 319 10.80 12.30 33.48
N ASP A 320 10.55 13.62 33.39
CA ASP A 320 9.48 14.18 32.57
C ASP A 320 9.68 13.92 31.07
N PHE A 321 10.92 13.67 30.64
CA PHE A 321 11.22 13.36 29.24
C PHE A 321 10.58 12.04 28.77
N LEU A 322 10.45 11.04 29.66
CA LEU A 322 9.80 9.76 29.33
C LEU A 322 8.29 9.93 29.14
N SER A 323 7.68 10.88 29.85
CA SER A 323 6.27 11.24 29.65
C SER A 323 5.99 11.75 28.23
N MET A 324 6.96 12.31 27.49
CA MET A 324 6.76 12.72 26.10
C MET A 324 6.48 11.54 25.16
N ILE A 325 7.02 10.35 25.47
CA ILE A 325 6.78 9.11 24.70
C ILE A 325 5.30 8.72 24.75
N CYS A 326 4.59 9.09 25.83
CA CYS A 326 3.16 8.81 25.99
C CYS A 326 2.30 9.49 24.91
N VAL A 327 2.75 10.62 24.32
CA VAL A 327 2.05 11.28 23.20
C VAL A 327 1.86 10.34 22.01
N LEU A 328 2.77 9.38 21.82
CA LEU A 328 2.67 8.39 20.73
C LEU A 328 1.38 7.57 20.79
N ARG A 329 0.70 7.48 21.95
CA ARG A 329 -0.61 6.80 22.03
C ARG A 329 -1.69 7.44 21.16
N LEU A 330 -1.52 8.70 20.74
CA LEU A 330 -2.39 9.32 19.74
C LEU A 330 -2.40 8.56 18.42
N PHE A 331 -1.27 7.94 18.04
CA PHE A 331 -1.22 7.10 16.85
C PHE A 331 -2.07 5.83 17.00
N LYS A 332 -2.50 5.42 18.19
CA LYS A 332 -3.48 4.34 18.35
C LYS A 332 -4.84 4.67 17.73
N LEU A 333 -5.17 5.96 17.57
CA LEU A 333 -6.37 6.41 16.85
C LEU A 333 -6.37 5.94 15.38
N THR A 334 -5.20 5.67 14.78
CA THR A 334 -5.10 5.12 13.43
C THR A 334 -5.81 3.76 13.30
N GLN A 335 -5.94 2.99 14.39
CA GLN A 335 -6.61 1.71 14.37
C GLN A 335 -8.14 1.86 14.22
N HIS A 336 -8.69 2.95 14.77
CA HIS A 336 -10.13 3.21 14.81
C HIS A 336 -10.62 4.02 13.60
N PHE A 337 -9.77 4.90 13.05
CA PHE A 337 -10.08 5.70 11.86
C PHE A 337 -9.43 5.10 10.61
N SER A 338 -10.24 4.45 9.77
CA SER A 338 -9.80 3.91 8.48
C SER A 338 -9.18 4.98 7.57
N GLY A 339 -9.64 6.23 7.65
CA GLY A 339 -9.08 7.36 6.91
C GLY A 339 -7.58 7.59 7.16
N LEU A 340 -7.11 7.39 8.40
CA LEU A 340 -5.70 7.59 8.74
C LEU A 340 -4.82 6.44 8.22
N LYS A 341 -5.36 5.21 8.13
CA LYS A 341 -4.70 4.08 7.45
C LYS A 341 -4.53 4.36 5.95
N ILE A 342 -5.56 4.91 5.30
CA ILE A 342 -5.52 5.34 3.90
C ILE A 342 -4.45 6.41 3.71
N LEU A 343 -4.38 7.40 4.61
CA LEU A 343 -3.38 8.47 4.54
C LEU A 343 -1.95 7.91 4.63
N ILE A 344 -1.66 7.04 5.61
CA ILE A 344 -0.33 6.42 5.78
C ILE A 344 0.07 5.63 4.51
N GLN A 345 -0.86 4.88 3.93
CA GLN A 345 -0.59 4.11 2.73
C GLN A 345 -0.41 4.99 1.50
N THR A 346 -1.14 6.10 1.42
CA THR A 346 -0.97 7.07 0.35
C THR A 346 0.42 7.72 0.41
N PHE A 347 0.89 8.04 1.62
CA PHE A 347 2.27 8.49 1.82
C PHE A 347 3.30 7.42 1.44
N LYS A 348 3.03 6.15 1.76
CA LYS A 348 3.92 5.04 1.38
C LYS A 348 3.98 4.86 -0.14
N ALA A 349 2.85 4.92 -0.83
CA ALA A 349 2.77 4.84 -2.29
C ALA A 349 3.44 6.05 -2.96
N SER A 350 3.34 7.23 -2.34
CA SER A 350 3.95 8.48 -2.82
C SER A 350 5.34 8.75 -2.21
N ALA A 351 5.95 7.76 -1.56
CA ALA A 351 7.16 7.97 -0.76
C ALA A 351 8.35 8.43 -1.60
N GLN A 352 8.46 7.92 -2.84
CA GLN A 352 9.51 8.31 -3.77
C GLN A 352 9.40 9.79 -4.15
N GLU A 353 8.18 10.26 -4.46
CA GLU A 353 7.92 11.66 -4.80
C GLU A 353 8.11 12.59 -3.59
N LEU A 354 7.66 12.15 -2.41
CA LEU A 354 7.83 12.89 -1.16
C LEU A 354 9.32 13.03 -0.77
N PHE A 355 10.10 11.96 -0.94
CA PHE A 355 11.53 11.98 -0.67
C PHE A 355 12.25 12.96 -1.61
N LEU A 356 11.88 13.00 -2.88
CA LEU A 356 12.41 13.95 -3.85
C LEU A 356 12.09 15.41 -3.47
N LEU A 357 10.85 15.69 -3.03
CA LEU A 357 10.46 17.02 -2.53
C LEU A 357 11.32 17.43 -1.32
N VAL A 358 11.42 16.56 -0.30
CA VAL A 358 12.18 16.85 0.92
C VAL A 358 13.66 17.09 0.60
N PHE A 359 14.22 16.32 -0.35
CA PHE A 359 15.58 16.52 -0.82
C PHE A 359 15.80 17.92 -1.41
N PHE A 360 14.93 18.38 -2.31
CA PHE A 360 15.03 19.73 -2.88
C PHE A 360 14.85 20.84 -1.85
N VAL A 361 13.93 20.67 -0.89
CA VAL A 361 13.72 21.63 0.19
C VAL A 361 14.95 21.71 1.10
N ILE A 362 15.55 20.58 1.51
CA ILE A 362 16.77 20.56 2.32
C ILE A 362 17.93 21.22 1.57
N LEU A 363 18.10 20.90 0.28
CA LEU A 363 19.14 21.50 -0.55
C LEU A 363 18.97 23.03 -0.62
N ALA A 364 17.74 23.52 -0.85
CA ALA A 364 17.44 24.95 -0.87
C ALA A 364 17.74 25.61 0.49
N ILE A 365 17.33 24.98 1.61
CA ILE A 365 17.59 25.49 2.96
C ILE A 365 19.10 25.66 3.20
N VAL A 366 19.92 24.68 2.82
CA VAL A 366 21.38 24.75 3.02
C VAL A 366 22.00 25.85 2.14
N ILE A 367 21.59 25.96 0.88
CA ILE A 367 22.11 26.98 -0.05
C ILE A 367 21.78 28.39 0.45
N PHE A 368 20.52 28.67 0.77
CA PHE A 368 20.10 30.00 1.19
C PHE A 368 20.63 30.38 2.59
N ALA A 369 20.77 29.40 3.49
CA ALA A 369 21.45 29.61 4.78
C ALA A 369 22.93 30.01 4.61
N ALA A 370 23.65 29.38 3.68
CA ALA A 370 25.03 29.75 3.38
C ALA A 370 25.10 31.14 2.72
N LEU A 371 24.23 31.42 1.75
CA LEU A 371 24.20 32.71 1.05
C LEU A 371 23.90 33.87 1.99
N VAL A 372 22.89 33.74 2.87
CA VAL A 372 22.55 34.83 3.82
C VAL A 372 23.67 35.03 4.85
N TYR A 373 24.33 33.95 5.30
CA TYR A 373 25.47 34.03 6.21
C TYR A 373 26.63 34.84 5.62
N TYR A 374 27.01 34.55 4.37
CA TYR A 374 28.06 35.30 3.70
C TYR A 374 27.63 36.72 3.31
N ALA A 375 26.35 36.91 2.95
CA ALA A 375 25.82 38.24 2.62
C ALA A 375 25.81 39.17 3.83
N GLU A 376 25.35 38.71 5.01
CA GLU A 376 25.32 39.52 6.23
C GLU A 376 26.72 39.79 6.80
N ARG A 377 27.71 38.96 6.45
CA ARG A 377 29.11 39.21 6.81
C ARG A 377 29.80 40.23 5.90
N SER A 378 29.25 40.50 4.73
CA SER A 378 29.87 41.39 3.73
C SER A 378 29.84 42.87 4.11
N GLN A 379 28.86 43.30 4.92
CA GLN A 379 28.71 44.67 5.40
C GLN A 379 28.79 44.71 6.91
N LEU A 380 29.27 45.83 7.46
CA LEU A 380 29.41 46.00 8.91
C LEU A 380 28.02 46.18 9.55
N ASN A 381 27.42 45.09 10.02
CA ASN A 381 26.15 45.09 10.72
C ASN A 381 26.39 44.94 12.24
N LYS A 382 26.00 45.96 13.03
CA LYS A 382 26.21 45.99 14.48
C LYS A 382 25.33 44.98 15.24
N ASP A 383 24.20 44.62 14.63
CA ASP A 383 23.21 43.68 15.16
C ASP A 383 23.05 42.47 14.22
N ASN A 384 24.18 41.84 13.85
CA ASN A 384 24.15 40.66 12.99
C ASN A 384 23.59 39.45 13.76
N GLN A 385 22.42 38.96 13.33
CA GLN A 385 21.77 37.77 13.89
C GLN A 385 22.29 36.46 13.27
N PHE A 386 22.97 36.51 12.13
CA PHE A 386 23.47 35.35 11.38
C PHE A 386 24.92 35.04 11.75
N THR A 387 25.15 34.59 13.00
CA THR A 387 26.50 34.29 13.50
C THR A 387 27.05 32.94 13.02
N SER A 388 26.17 32.00 12.66
CA SER A 388 26.54 30.66 12.20
C SER A 388 25.57 30.14 11.14
N ILE A 389 26.03 29.22 10.28
CA ILE A 389 25.21 28.60 9.24
C ILE A 389 23.99 27.87 9.83
N PRO A 390 24.08 27.13 10.95
CA PRO A 390 22.91 26.50 11.57
C PRO A 390 21.79 27.48 11.97
N LEU A 391 22.13 28.70 12.42
CA LEU A 391 21.12 29.74 12.66
C LEU A 391 20.49 30.23 11.35
N GLY A 392 21.29 30.31 10.29
CA GLY A 392 20.79 30.56 8.93
C GLY A 392 19.86 29.45 8.42
N LEU A 393 20.03 28.19 8.83
CA LEU A 393 19.13 27.08 8.47
C LEU A 393 17.73 27.29 9.06
N TRP A 394 17.63 27.75 10.31
CA TRP A 394 16.35 28.11 10.94
C TRP A 394 15.64 29.21 10.17
N TRP A 395 16.34 30.32 9.89
CA TRP A 395 15.79 31.42 9.11
C TRP A 395 15.37 30.97 7.70
N SER A 396 16.21 30.18 7.02
CA SER A 396 15.91 29.71 5.66
C SER A 396 14.73 28.75 5.63
N LEU A 397 14.56 27.88 6.62
CA LEU A 397 13.40 27.00 6.75
C LEU A 397 12.11 27.81 6.93
N VAL A 398 12.11 28.80 7.83
CA VAL A 398 10.97 29.69 8.12
C VAL A 398 10.61 30.57 6.91
N THR A 399 11.61 30.98 6.13
CA THR A 399 11.41 31.81 4.93
C THR A 399 10.90 30.99 3.74
N ILE A 400 11.49 29.82 3.47
CA ILE A 400 11.05 28.92 2.39
C ILE A 400 9.64 28.39 2.62
N SER A 401 9.28 28.09 3.87
CA SER A 401 7.94 27.68 4.26
C SER A 401 6.92 28.82 4.30
N THR A 402 7.32 30.06 4.00
CA THR A 402 6.49 31.28 4.02
C THR A 402 5.88 31.62 5.39
N VAL A 403 6.40 31.04 6.48
CA VAL A 403 5.93 31.31 7.85
C VAL A 403 6.36 32.69 8.32
N GLY A 404 7.64 33.04 8.16
CA GLY A 404 8.15 34.39 8.41
C GLY A 404 7.91 34.93 9.83
N PHE A 405 8.37 34.23 10.88
CA PHE A 405 8.21 34.68 12.28
C PHE A 405 8.77 36.09 12.55
N GLY A 406 9.79 36.52 11.81
CA GLY A 406 10.41 37.85 11.96
C GLY A 406 11.39 37.97 13.12
N ASP A 407 11.74 36.86 13.77
CA ASP A 407 12.75 36.75 14.82
C ASP A 407 14.18 36.98 14.28
N MET A 408 14.44 36.51 13.06
CA MET A 408 15.68 36.73 12.32
C MET A 408 15.40 37.37 10.95
N VAL A 409 16.08 38.47 10.63
CA VAL A 409 15.93 39.15 9.33
C VAL A 409 17.28 39.69 8.82
N PRO A 410 17.59 39.53 7.52
CA PRO A 410 18.78 40.15 6.95
C PRO A 410 18.63 41.67 6.91
N LYS A 411 19.65 42.40 7.35
CA LYS A 411 19.66 43.87 7.38
C LYS A 411 20.53 44.47 6.28
N THR A 412 21.43 43.69 5.69
CA THR A 412 22.31 44.14 4.61
C THR A 412 21.58 44.13 3.27
N TYR A 413 21.97 45.01 2.34
CA TYR A 413 21.34 45.05 1.01
C TYR A 413 21.48 43.71 0.26
N LEU A 414 22.63 43.04 0.38
CA LEU A 414 22.85 41.72 -0.21
C LEU A 414 22.01 40.65 0.49
N GLY A 415 21.90 40.70 1.82
CA GLY A 415 21.05 39.79 2.59
C GLY A 415 19.56 39.96 2.24
N MET A 416 19.10 41.20 2.03
CA MET A 416 17.73 41.48 1.58
C MET A 416 17.47 40.94 0.17
N LEU A 417 18.45 41.06 -0.74
CA LEU A 417 18.36 40.46 -2.06
C LEU A 417 18.29 38.92 -1.97
N VAL A 418 19.16 38.30 -1.17
CA VAL A 418 19.12 36.85 -0.91
C VAL A 418 17.79 36.44 -0.28
N GLY A 419 17.27 37.20 0.67
CA GLY A 419 15.97 36.98 1.30
C GLY A 419 14.82 37.04 0.30
N SER A 420 14.83 38.02 -0.61
CA SER A 420 13.81 38.14 -1.65
C SER A 420 13.84 36.95 -2.64
N LEU A 421 15.04 36.51 -3.03
CA LEU A 421 15.22 35.32 -3.87
C LEU A 421 14.83 34.03 -3.15
N CYS A 422 15.15 33.93 -1.86
CA CYS A 422 14.80 32.80 -1.00
C CYS A 422 13.27 32.65 -0.88
N ALA A 423 12.55 33.74 -0.63
CA ALA A 423 11.09 33.72 -0.55
C ALA A 423 10.45 33.30 -1.88
N LEU A 424 10.91 33.87 -3.01
CA LEU A 424 10.40 33.52 -4.34
C LEU A 424 10.66 32.06 -4.71
N MET A 425 11.91 31.60 -4.53
CA MET A 425 12.31 30.22 -4.83
C MET A 425 11.66 29.21 -3.88
N GLY A 426 11.44 29.57 -2.62
CA GLY A 426 10.77 28.72 -1.64
C GLY A 426 9.33 28.41 -2.04
N VAL A 427 8.56 29.43 -2.44
CA VAL A 427 7.21 29.25 -2.97
C VAL A 427 7.20 28.33 -4.18
N LEU A 428 8.11 28.52 -5.14
CA LEU A 428 8.22 27.66 -6.32
C LEU A 428 8.59 26.22 -5.95
N THR A 429 9.51 26.03 -5.00
CA THR A 429 9.98 24.70 -4.56
C THR A 429 8.88 23.89 -3.89
N ILE A 430 8.02 24.53 -3.09
CA ILE A 430 6.87 23.86 -2.45
C ILE A 430 5.71 23.69 -3.44
N ALA A 431 5.47 24.67 -4.30
CA ALA A 431 4.32 24.66 -5.22
C ALA A 431 4.42 23.59 -6.32
N LEU A 432 5.61 23.13 -6.70
CA LEU A 432 5.75 22.12 -7.77
C LEU A 432 5.35 20.69 -7.32
N PRO A 433 5.81 20.17 -6.17
CA PRO A 433 5.52 18.77 -5.82
C PRO A 433 4.20 18.59 -5.07
N VAL A 434 3.69 19.63 -4.38
CA VAL A 434 2.41 19.54 -3.64
C VAL A 434 1.23 19.14 -4.56
N PRO A 435 1.01 19.75 -5.74
CA PRO A 435 -0.04 19.32 -6.67
C PRO A 435 0.11 17.87 -7.16
N VAL A 436 1.36 17.39 -7.34
CA VAL A 436 1.62 15.99 -7.74
C VAL A 436 1.16 15.04 -6.62
N ILE A 437 1.51 15.35 -5.36
CA ILE A 437 1.08 14.58 -4.19
C ILE A 437 -0.45 14.62 -4.04
N VAL A 438 -1.06 15.81 -4.19
CA VAL A 438 -2.52 15.99 -4.10
C VAL A 438 -3.23 15.22 -5.21
N SER A 439 -2.70 15.22 -6.43
CA SER A 439 -3.24 14.46 -7.56
C SER A 439 -3.21 12.95 -7.28
N ASN A 440 -2.07 12.43 -6.80
CA ASN A 440 -1.94 11.02 -6.42
C ASN A 440 -2.87 10.63 -5.27
N PHE A 441 -2.98 11.49 -4.25
CA PHE A 441 -3.91 11.29 -3.14
C PHE A 441 -5.37 11.29 -3.61
N SER A 442 -5.75 12.26 -4.44
CA SER A 442 -7.10 12.34 -5.01
C SER A 442 -7.44 11.09 -5.82
N ASN A 443 -6.49 10.57 -6.60
CA ASN A 443 -6.67 9.36 -7.38
C ASN A 443 -6.95 8.14 -6.47
N LEU A 444 -6.05 7.86 -5.51
CA LEU A 444 -6.19 6.77 -4.55
C LEU A 444 -7.46 6.87 -3.68
N TYR A 445 -7.80 8.09 -3.26
CA TYR A 445 -9.00 8.35 -2.47
C TYR A 445 -10.27 8.11 -3.28
N SER A 446 -10.30 8.56 -4.54
CA SER A 446 -11.45 8.36 -5.43
C SER A 446 -11.70 6.88 -5.73
N HIS A 447 -10.65 6.08 -5.96
CA HIS A 447 -10.75 4.63 -6.13
C HIS A 447 -11.25 3.94 -4.87
N SER A 448 -10.74 4.34 -3.71
CA SER A 448 -11.21 3.83 -2.41
C SER A 448 -12.70 4.12 -2.20
N GLN A 449 -13.14 5.34 -2.52
CA GLN A 449 -14.55 5.73 -2.37
C GLN A 449 -15.46 5.05 -3.41
N ALA A 450 -15.01 4.92 -4.66
CA ALA A 450 -15.74 4.22 -5.71
C ALA A 450 -15.96 2.75 -5.33
N ARG A 451 -14.93 2.09 -4.78
CA ARG A 451 -15.03 0.72 -4.26
C ARG A 451 -16.04 0.62 -3.12
N ALA A 452 -16.03 1.54 -2.16
CA ALA A 452 -16.99 1.55 -1.05
C ALA A 452 -18.46 1.67 -1.53
N LYS A 453 -18.69 2.25 -2.71
CA LYS A 453 -20.02 2.39 -3.32
C LYS A 453 -20.43 1.19 -4.20
N LEU A 454 -19.50 0.32 -4.61
CA LEU A 454 -19.82 -0.83 -5.45
C LEU A 454 -20.53 -1.93 -4.63
N PRO A 455 -21.61 -2.54 -5.16
CA PRO A 455 -22.29 -3.63 -4.48
C PRO A 455 -21.34 -4.83 -4.33
N LYS A 456 -21.15 -5.28 -3.08
CA LYS A 456 -20.19 -6.32 -2.70
C LYS A 456 -20.37 -7.67 -3.44
N LYS A 457 -21.60 -7.99 -3.85
CA LYS A 457 -21.92 -9.20 -4.61
C LYS A 457 -22.18 -8.87 -6.08
N ARG A 458 -21.16 -8.99 -6.93
CA ARG A 458 -21.38 -9.07 -8.37
C ARG A 458 -22.17 -10.36 -8.63
N ARG A 459 -23.44 -10.25 -9.06
CA ARG A 459 -24.14 -11.39 -9.65
C ARG A 459 -23.39 -11.74 -10.93
N ARG A 460 -22.46 -12.69 -10.85
CA ARG A 460 -21.83 -13.27 -12.03
C ARG A 460 -22.97 -13.93 -12.82
N VAL A 461 -23.20 -13.46 -14.04
CA VAL A 461 -24.08 -14.15 -14.97
C VAL A 461 -23.34 -15.43 -15.32
N LEU A 462 -23.71 -16.54 -14.67
CA LEU A 462 -23.20 -17.86 -15.02
C LEU A 462 -23.57 -18.09 -16.48
N GLN A 463 -22.57 -18.36 -17.32
CA GLN A 463 -22.89 -18.78 -18.67
C GLN A 463 -23.60 -20.12 -18.60
N ALA A 464 -24.57 -20.37 -19.48
CA ALA A 464 -25.41 -21.57 -19.44
C ALA A 464 -24.61 -22.89 -19.43
N HIS A 465 -23.37 -22.87 -19.95
CA HIS A 465 -22.47 -24.03 -19.98
C HIS A 465 -21.78 -24.32 -18.63
N GLU A 466 -21.73 -23.35 -17.70
CA GLU A 466 -21.10 -23.48 -16.37
C GLU A 466 -22.10 -23.92 -15.28
N VAL A 467 -23.40 -23.94 -15.61
CA VAL A 467 -24.44 -24.45 -14.70
C VAL A 467 -24.30 -25.96 -14.64
N LYS A 468 -23.69 -26.46 -13.55
CA LYS A 468 -23.63 -27.90 -13.26
C LYS A 468 -25.03 -28.53 -13.47
N PRO A 469 -25.15 -29.66 -14.20
CA PRO A 469 -26.44 -30.33 -14.47
C PRO A 469 -27.24 -30.69 -13.20
N ALA A 470 -26.60 -30.66 -12.02
CA ALA A 470 -27.24 -30.88 -10.73
C ALA A 470 -28.37 -29.87 -10.41
N LEU A 471 -28.34 -28.66 -10.98
CA LEU A 471 -29.38 -27.64 -10.78
C LEU A 471 -30.60 -27.80 -11.71
N LEU A 472 -30.49 -28.63 -12.77
CA LEU A 472 -31.55 -28.85 -13.76
C LEU A 472 -32.48 -30.02 -13.41
N GLY A 473 -32.32 -30.65 -12.25
CA GLY A 473 -33.26 -31.68 -11.76
C GLY A 473 -33.37 -32.93 -12.65
N VAL A 474 -32.51 -33.10 -13.66
CA VAL A 474 -32.51 -34.29 -14.51
C VAL A 474 -31.78 -35.41 -13.76
N LYS A 475 -32.54 -36.23 -13.04
CA LYS A 475 -32.07 -37.51 -12.51
C LYS A 475 -31.72 -38.43 -13.69
N GLN A 476 -30.45 -38.45 -14.11
CA GLN A 476 -29.94 -39.56 -14.92
C GLN A 476 -29.87 -40.81 -14.04
N HIS A 477 -30.85 -41.69 -14.20
CA HIS A 477 -30.81 -43.06 -13.69
C HIS A 477 -29.75 -43.83 -14.48
N HIS A 478 -28.53 -43.93 -13.95
CA HIS A 478 -27.61 -44.98 -14.35
C HIS A 478 -27.50 -46.03 -13.25
N GLY A 479 -28.12 -47.18 -13.53
CA GLY A 479 -28.09 -48.37 -12.68
C GLY A 479 -26.67 -48.90 -12.51
N LYS A 480 -26.30 -49.17 -11.26
CA LYS A 480 -25.08 -49.88 -10.89
C LYS A 480 -25.20 -51.34 -11.32
N HIS A 481 -24.58 -51.71 -12.44
CA HIS A 481 -24.16 -53.10 -12.66
C HIS A 481 -22.69 -53.26 -12.27
N ARG A 482 -22.47 -53.91 -11.12
CA ARG A 482 -21.17 -54.38 -10.66
C ARG A 482 -20.89 -55.74 -11.31
N LYS A 483 -19.85 -55.84 -12.14
CA LYS A 483 -19.21 -57.12 -12.49
C LYS A 483 -17.68 -57.01 -12.35
N LYS A 484 -17.12 -58.02 -11.68
CA LYS A 484 -15.71 -58.24 -11.33
C LYS A 484 -14.89 -58.72 -12.55
N SER A 485 -13.55 -58.69 -12.38
CA SER A 485 -12.52 -59.55 -13.02
C SER A 485 -12.14 -59.16 -14.46
N SER A 486 -10.88 -59.17 -14.95
CA SER A 486 -9.55 -59.60 -14.47
C SER A 486 -8.46 -59.15 -15.47
N SER A 487 -7.26 -58.86 -14.95
CA SER A 487 -5.89 -59.09 -15.46
C SER A 487 -5.48 -59.11 -16.96
N ALA A 488 -4.29 -58.51 -17.17
CA ALA A 488 -3.19 -58.78 -18.12
C ALA A 488 -3.35 -58.34 -19.59
N THR A 489 -2.36 -57.69 -20.23
CA THR A 489 -1.15 -58.30 -20.86
C THR A 489 -0.28 -57.13 -21.44
N PHE A 490 0.98 -56.88 -21.04
CA PHE A 490 2.29 -57.50 -21.38
C PHE A 490 3.03 -56.86 -22.58
N ASN A 491 4.34 -56.61 -22.39
CA ASN A 491 5.45 -56.70 -23.37
C ASN A 491 6.78 -56.50 -22.59
N GLN A 492 7.54 -57.53 -22.19
CA GLN A 492 8.55 -58.37 -22.91
C GLN A 492 10.03 -57.92 -22.61
N PRO A 493 11.10 -58.76 -22.75
CA PRO A 493 11.54 -59.85 -21.85
C PRO A 493 13.11 -59.88 -21.64
N PRO A 494 13.87 -61.00 -21.47
CA PRO A 494 14.71 -61.24 -20.27
C PRO A 494 16.21 -61.67 -20.50
N ALA A 495 16.99 -61.83 -19.41
CA ALA A 495 18.18 -62.71 -19.17
C ALA A 495 19.07 -62.09 -18.06
N ASN A 496 19.82 -62.74 -17.16
CA ASN A 496 20.26 -64.13 -16.97
C ASN A 496 20.91 -64.29 -15.56
N PHE A 497 20.89 -65.53 -15.04
CA PHE A 497 21.87 -66.21 -14.16
C PHE A 497 22.23 -65.76 -12.71
N LYS A 498 21.81 -66.64 -11.78
CA LYS A 498 22.53 -67.30 -10.65
C LYS A 498 23.84 -66.70 -10.11
N ASN A 499 23.93 -66.54 -8.78
CA ASN A 499 24.85 -67.37 -7.98
C ASN A 499 24.52 -67.40 -6.48
N ALA A 500 24.82 -68.55 -5.87
CA ALA A 500 24.64 -68.91 -4.48
C ALA A 500 25.89 -68.65 -3.64
N ASN A 501 25.72 -68.57 -2.31
CA ASN A 501 26.62 -68.86 -1.18
C ASN A 501 26.24 -67.92 -0.02
N GLY A 502 26.07 -68.31 1.25
CA GLY A 502 26.20 -69.57 1.97
C GLY A 502 26.20 -69.26 3.48
N GLY A 503 25.70 -70.20 4.30
CA GLY A 503 26.15 -70.39 5.69
C GLY A 503 25.50 -69.57 6.83
N PRO A 504 24.96 -70.22 7.88
CA PRO A 504 24.37 -69.59 9.07
C PRO A 504 25.25 -69.70 10.34
N SER A 505 25.05 -68.85 11.35
CA SER A 505 25.41 -69.19 12.74
C SER A 505 24.71 -68.32 13.80
N MET A 506 24.30 -69.00 14.87
CA MET A 506 23.69 -68.56 16.14
C MET A 506 24.54 -67.57 16.96
N HIS A 507 23.86 -66.78 17.82
CA HIS A 507 24.08 -66.64 19.28
C HIS A 507 22.99 -65.71 19.85
N ASP A 508 22.11 -66.20 20.72
CA ASP A 508 22.15 -66.06 22.18
C ASP A 508 22.31 -64.61 22.69
N ASN A 509 21.26 -64.05 23.31
CA ASN A 509 21.12 -63.93 24.77
C ASN A 509 20.15 -62.81 25.19
N SER A 510 19.15 -63.23 25.97
CA SER A 510 18.83 -62.68 27.29
C SER A 510 18.37 -61.22 27.43
N ALA A 511 17.07 -61.11 27.71
CA ALA A 511 16.52 -60.66 28.99
C ALA A 511 16.61 -59.17 29.39
N SER A 512 15.41 -58.57 29.42
CA SER A 512 14.75 -58.03 30.63
C SER A 512 14.84 -56.53 30.99
N LYS A 513 13.68 -56.11 31.52
CA LYS A 513 13.32 -54.94 32.34
C LYS A 513 12.97 -53.65 31.59
N LEU A 514 11.69 -53.23 31.54
CA LEU A 514 10.79 -52.71 32.58
C LEU A 514 11.24 -51.41 33.26
N MET A 515 10.31 -50.45 33.21
CA MET A 515 10.10 -49.26 34.05
C MET A 515 10.92 -48.01 33.71
N ALA A 516 10.28 -46.97 33.16
CA ALA A 516 9.46 -45.98 33.87
C ALA A 516 8.58 -45.23 32.86
#